data_AF-A0A7W3QNJ5-F1
#
_entry.id   AF-A0A7W3QNJ5-F1
#
_cell.length_a   1.000
_cell.length_b   1.000
_cell.length_c   1.000
_cell.angle_alpha   90.00
_cell.angle_beta   90.00
_cell.angle_gamma   90.00
#
_symmetry.space_group_name_H-M   'P 1'
#
loop_
_entity.id
_entity.type
_entity.pdbx_description
1 polymer ?
#
loop_
_entity_poly.entity_id
_entity_poly.type
_entity_poly.pdbx_seq_one_letter_code
_entity_poly.pdbx_strand_id
1 'polypeptide(L)'
;MTWYANTDYRVPATSVYGSAGPCDSAGYRLRPDSYWSRNLSSARGSGSCNTARFADIAGTYSGTFALPVPYLGSALNDTVGTFWVYYR
;
A
#
# COMPACT_ATOMS: atom_id res chain seq x y z
N MET A 1 3.17 -7.33 -3.32
CA MET A 1 1.86 -6.63 -3.36
C MET A 1 1.74 -5.91 -4.69
N THR A 2 0.56 -5.44 -5.08
CA THR A 2 0.39 -4.61 -6.28
C THR A 2 -0.23 -3.27 -5.91
N TRP A 3 0.33 -2.17 -6.39
CA TRP A 3 -0.21 -0.82 -6.25
C TRP A 3 -0.86 -0.38 -7.55
N TYR A 4 -1.90 0.43 -7.42
CA TYR A 4 -2.68 0.91 -8.54
C TYR A 4 -2.85 2.42 -8.40
N ALA A 5 -2.65 3.11 -9.51
CA ALA A 5 -2.72 4.56 -9.54
C ALA A 5 -4.16 5.10 -9.52
N ASN A 6 -5.13 4.19 -9.57
CA ASN A 6 -6.55 4.48 -9.66
C ASN A 6 -7.30 3.57 -8.68
N THR A 7 -8.53 3.96 -8.37
CA THR A 7 -9.45 3.13 -7.57
C THR A 7 -9.77 1.82 -8.28
N ASP A 8 -10.29 0.86 -7.53
CA ASP A 8 -10.82 -0.40 -8.04
C ASP A 8 -9.79 -1.18 -8.88
N TYR A 9 -8.51 -1.03 -8.53
CA TYR A 9 -7.40 -1.76 -9.13
C TYR A 9 -7.21 -1.47 -10.63
N ARG A 10 -7.57 -0.27 -11.09
CA ARG A 10 -7.36 0.15 -12.48
C ARG A 10 -5.90 0.54 -12.71
N VAL A 11 -5.39 0.23 -13.90
CA VAL A 11 -4.03 0.60 -14.34
C VAL A 11 -3.88 2.13 -14.44
N PRO A 12 -2.67 2.70 -14.33
CA PRO A 12 -1.36 2.02 -14.21
C PRO A 12 -1.18 1.29 -12.88
N ALA A 13 -0.40 0.21 -12.93
CA ALA A 13 -0.15 -0.66 -11.78
C ALA A 13 1.33 -1.05 -11.71
N THR A 14 1.86 -1.24 -10.50
CA THR A 14 3.18 -1.84 -10.28
C THR A 14 3.11 -2.95 -9.27
N SER A 15 3.89 -4.00 -9.49
CA SER A 15 4.06 -5.08 -8.53
C SER A 15 5.32 -4.84 -7.71
N VAL A 16 5.16 -4.83 -6.40
CA VAL A 16 6.25 -4.71 -5.44
C VAL A 16 6.49 -6.07 -4.82
N TYR A 17 7.58 -6.69 -5.26
CA TYR A 17 7.94 -8.07 -4.92
C TYR A 17 8.76 -8.16 -3.62
N GLY A 18 8.79 -9.36 -3.06
CA GLY A 18 9.24 -9.69 -1.70
C GLY A 18 10.72 -9.49 -1.34
N SER A 19 11.49 -8.69 -2.09
CA SER A 19 12.77 -8.19 -1.59
C SER A 19 12.61 -7.28 -0.36
N ALA A 20 11.39 -6.83 -0.10
CA ALA A 20 11.04 -6.02 1.07
C ALA A 20 11.05 -6.81 2.40
N GLY A 21 10.86 -8.14 2.35
CA GLY A 21 10.82 -9.01 3.54
C GLY A 21 9.72 -10.08 3.50
N PRO A 22 9.70 -11.00 4.48
CA PRO A 22 8.69 -12.05 4.57
C PRO A 22 7.32 -11.48 4.91
N CYS A 23 6.26 -12.11 4.39
CA CYS A 23 4.90 -11.75 4.74
C CYS A 23 4.35 -12.59 5.89
N ASP A 24 4.87 -12.31 7.09
CA ASP A 24 4.44 -12.88 8.36
C ASP A 24 3.79 -11.80 9.24
N SER A 25 3.61 -12.10 10.53
CA SER A 25 3.03 -11.17 11.50
C SER A 25 3.93 -9.97 11.83
N ALA A 26 5.24 -10.05 11.60
CA ALA A 26 6.14 -8.92 11.71
C ALA A 26 6.06 -8.02 10.46
N GLY A 27 5.87 -8.64 9.30
CA GLY A 27 5.69 -7.98 8.02
C GLY A 27 6.89 -7.13 7.60
N TYR A 28 6.67 -6.27 6.61
CA TYR A 28 7.73 -5.44 6.04
C TYR A 28 7.24 -4.04 5.67
N ARG A 29 8.15 -3.08 5.76
CA ARG A 29 7.90 -1.67 5.43
C ARG A 29 8.46 -1.32 4.08
N LEU A 30 7.74 -0.46 3.39
CA LEU A 30 8.09 0.01 2.07
C LEU A 30 7.88 1.53 1.98
N ARG A 31 8.65 2.15 1.10
CA ARG A 31 8.49 3.54 0.68
C ARG A 31 8.29 3.55 -0.83
N PRO A 32 7.18 4.13 -1.32
CA PRO A 32 7.03 4.35 -2.75
C PRO A 32 8.04 5.39 -3.25
N ASP A 33 8.32 5.38 -4.55
CA ASP A 33 9.05 6.48 -5.20
C ASP A 33 8.17 7.74 -5.30
N SER A 34 8.71 8.80 -5.90
CA SER A 34 8.01 10.09 -6.03
C SER A 34 6.73 9.99 -6.86
N TYR A 35 6.66 9.09 -7.84
CA TYR A 35 5.47 8.89 -8.66
C TYR A 35 4.38 8.19 -7.85
N TRP A 36 4.71 7.03 -7.27
CA TRP A 36 3.74 6.23 -6.53
C TRP A 36 3.28 6.91 -5.25
N SER A 37 4.14 7.72 -4.60
CA SER A 37 3.73 8.50 -3.43
C SER A 37 2.57 9.45 -3.76
N ARG A 38 2.48 9.92 -5.01
CA ARG A 38 1.52 10.94 -5.48
C ARG A 38 0.41 10.42 -6.39
N ASN A 39 0.32 9.11 -6.57
CA ASN A 39 -0.67 8.52 -7.48
C ASN A 39 -1.35 7.28 -6.89
N LEU A 40 -0.94 6.77 -5.71
CA LEU A 40 -1.46 5.50 -5.20
C LEU A 40 -2.86 5.66 -4.60
N SER A 41 -3.85 4.98 -5.19
CA SER A 41 -5.25 5.05 -4.78
C SER A 41 -5.82 3.73 -4.26
N SER A 42 -5.31 2.59 -4.75
CA SER A 42 -5.77 1.26 -4.36
C SER A 42 -4.65 0.23 -4.36
N ALA A 43 -4.83 -0.87 -3.64
CA ALA A 43 -3.77 -1.86 -3.46
C ALA A 43 -4.28 -3.29 -3.25
N ARG A 44 -3.49 -4.26 -3.73
CA ARG A 44 -3.71 -5.69 -3.49
C ARG A 44 -2.55 -6.33 -2.75
N GLY A 45 -2.88 -7.21 -1.82
CA GLY A 45 -1.92 -8.10 -1.18
C GLY A 45 -1.27 -9.05 -2.17
N SER A 46 -0.21 -9.73 -1.74
CA SER A 46 0.46 -10.78 -2.51
C SER A 46 0.84 -11.91 -1.57
N GLY A 47 0.66 -13.16 -2.01
CA GLY A 47 0.85 -14.33 -1.15
C GLY A 47 -0.10 -14.28 0.05
N SER A 48 0.45 -14.49 1.25
CA SER A 48 -0.29 -14.43 2.51
C SER A 48 -0.63 -13.00 2.98
N CYS A 49 -0.03 -11.94 2.42
CA CYS A 49 -0.27 -10.58 2.90
C CYS A 49 -1.72 -10.15 2.72
N ASN A 50 -2.45 -9.98 3.82
CA ASN A 50 -3.86 -9.63 3.82
C ASN A 50 -4.15 -8.33 4.58
N THR A 51 -3.14 -7.68 5.18
CA THR A 51 -3.31 -6.41 5.89
C THR A 51 -2.21 -5.43 5.52
N ALA A 52 -2.56 -4.16 5.38
CA ALA A 52 -1.58 -3.09 5.25
C ALA A 52 -1.98 -1.83 6.01
N ARG A 53 -1.01 -1.19 6.65
CA ARG A 53 -1.12 0.16 7.20
C ARG A 53 -0.43 1.14 6.28
N PHE A 54 -1.14 2.15 5.79
CA PHE A 54 -0.61 3.24 4.98
C PHE A 54 -0.53 4.50 5.81
N ALA A 55 0.53 5.27 5.65
CA ALA A 55 0.70 6.59 6.23
C ALA A 55 0.98 7.62 5.14
N ASP A 56 0.48 8.84 5.33
CA ASP A 56 0.65 9.91 4.39
C ASP A 56 2.11 10.41 4.32
N ILE A 57 2.45 11.18 3.28
CA ILE A 57 3.79 11.73 3.09
C ILE A 57 4.22 12.61 4.27
N ALA A 58 3.29 13.34 4.89
CA ALA A 58 3.60 14.18 6.05
C ALA A 58 3.71 13.37 7.36
N GLY A 59 3.31 12.09 7.37
CA GLY A 59 3.33 11.23 8.55
C GLY A 59 2.34 11.64 9.63
N THR A 60 1.30 12.40 9.26
CA THR A 60 0.28 12.95 10.16
C THR A 60 -0.96 12.07 10.26
N TYR A 61 -1.25 11.30 9.22
CA TYR A 61 -2.39 10.40 9.12
C TYR A 61 -1.92 9.00 8.73
N SER A 62 -2.58 7.99 9.31
CA SER A 62 -2.40 6.61 8.86
C SER A 62 -3.67 5.81 8.99
N GLY A 63 -3.90 4.89 8.06
CA GLY A 63 -5.03 3.99 8.04
C GLY A 63 -4.59 2.54 7.84
N THR A 64 -5.29 1.61 8.50
CA THR A 64 -5.08 0.16 8.34
C THR A 64 -6.23 -0.44 7.55
N PHE A 65 -5.91 -1.26 6.55
CA PHE A 65 -6.86 -1.83 5.62
C PHE A 65 -6.64 -3.34 5.50
N ALA A 66 -7.75 -4.08 5.39
CA ALA A 66 -7.72 -5.41 4.81
C ALA A 66 -7.38 -5.29 3.32
N LEU A 67 -6.54 -6.20 2.82
CA LEU A 67 -6.18 -6.31 1.42
C LEU A 67 -7.01 -7.42 0.77
N PRO A 68 -7.55 -7.20 -0.44
CA PRO A 68 -7.33 -6.01 -1.28
C PRO A 68 -8.20 -4.81 -0.86
N VAL A 69 -7.68 -3.59 -1.02
CA VAL A 69 -8.37 -2.32 -0.70
C VAL A 69 -8.66 -1.54 -1.99
N PRO A 70 -9.93 -1.32 -2.36
CA PRO A 70 -10.30 -0.70 -3.65
C PRO A 70 -10.13 0.82 -3.65
N TYR A 71 -10.08 1.45 -2.48
CA TYR A 71 -9.82 2.87 -2.32
C TYR A 71 -9.23 3.16 -0.94
N LEU A 72 -8.10 3.87 -0.87
CA LEU A 72 -7.43 4.23 0.37
C LEU A 72 -8.12 5.34 1.17
N GLY A 73 -9.18 5.93 0.62
CA GLY A 73 -9.86 7.07 1.23
C GLY A 73 -9.18 8.40 0.94
N SER A 74 -9.91 9.49 1.14
CA SER A 74 -9.49 10.84 0.74
C SER A 74 -8.23 11.32 1.46
N ALA A 75 -7.95 10.81 2.66
CA ALA A 75 -6.79 11.20 3.46
C ALA A 75 -5.47 10.56 2.99
N LEU A 76 -5.53 9.47 2.22
CA LEU A 76 -4.35 8.71 1.78
C LEU A 76 -4.24 8.62 0.26
N ASN A 77 -5.32 8.88 -0.47
CA ASN A 77 -5.31 8.91 -1.92
C ASN A 77 -4.25 9.90 -2.41
N ASP A 78 -3.34 9.41 -3.27
CA ASP A 78 -2.33 10.23 -3.94
C ASP A 78 -1.37 10.96 -2.97
N THR A 79 -1.22 10.46 -1.74
CA THR A 79 -0.33 11.06 -0.73
C THR A 79 0.33 10.02 0.18
N VAL A 80 0.61 8.81 -0.30
CA VAL A 80 1.21 7.74 0.52
C VAL A 80 2.72 7.92 0.66
N GLY A 81 3.24 8.02 1.89
CA GLY A 81 4.68 8.14 2.15
C GLY A 81 5.34 6.85 2.63
N THR A 82 4.64 6.08 3.45
CA THR A 82 5.10 4.77 3.93
C THR A 82 3.93 3.83 4.04
N PHE A 83 4.18 2.55 3.92
CA PHE A 83 3.21 1.55 4.32
C PHE A 83 3.90 0.30 4.84
N TRP A 84 3.19 -0.40 5.72
CA TRP A 84 3.63 -1.60 6.41
C TRP A 84 2.65 -2.72 6.07
N VAL A 85 3.14 -3.78 5.46
CA VAL A 85 2.35 -4.92 4.97
C VAL A 85 2.68 -6.15 5.80
N TYR A 86 1.67 -6.89 6.24
CA TYR A 86 1.83 -8.05 7.11
C TYR A 86 0.69 -9.05 6.93
N TYR A 87 0.86 -10.23 7.51
CA TYR A 87 -0.18 -11.25 7.65
C TYR A 87 -0.87 -11.11 9.01
N ARG A 88 -2.20 -11.08 9.02
CA ARG A 88 -3.02 -11.04 10.24
C ARG A 88 -4.32 -11.82 10.10
#